data_AF-A0A1R3K501-F1
#
_entry.id   AF-A0A1R3K501-F1
#
_cell.length_a   1.000
_cell.length_b   1.000
_cell.length_c   1.000
_cell.angle_alpha   90.00
_cell.angle_beta   90.00
_cell.angle_gamma   90.00
#
_symmetry.space_group_name_H-M   'P 1'
#
loop_
_entity.id
_entity.type
_entity.pdbx_description
1 polymer ?
#
loop_
_entity_poly.entity_id
_entity_poly.type
_entity_poly.pdbx_seq_one_letter_code
_entity_poly.pdbx_strand_id
1 'polypeptide(L)'
;MAKQANIGGRLDKISNLPDKVLCHIISFLPMKEAVRTCILSTRWRYLFASMTRLHLDDDQFRPRHHQTPPPSVNSFMNFVDRLFFFSSKASLECFGLNFSKRSGIDSSRIYGWICAALWRGVKELDLLFLRFEDHQLMLPSILFTNCKSLVTLKLAMNYSFMNVPSGACFPNLKNLCVTNIKFTDDDTVQRLISSCLVLEDLVIDECRFEKISVLNICTPSVKRLELKMPTQEAIVLAFQNLAELKIIENLEHDDDFDWRGMWLVELLKWSPNLQKLDFTLEGYAQSGVWHRFEKVPSCLLFQLKEIVLYSYDGRWAFELIKYFLKNARVLKNLKIDTNKQNAKQQLRWYYWGCPTSWTSYGLVTSQFGDIIVPFDGDTETFQEYLKSYFGFEHDFLGVVAAIEATLDPILSLHAILGTSDHQTMRIVSTIKHQEVIILIDSGSSHNFIDKETAKKIGWKTHQITGVGVKVANGHELWAKDICYEVPWEAQGLIQCTTFMLLPLSGCDMVLGVKWLVTLGPILWDFSKLTMQFHIAQIQHCLKGL
;
A
#
# COMPACT_ATOMS: atom_id res chain seq x y z
N MET A 1 28.34 51.68 11.10
CA MET A 1 29.76 51.41 11.44
C MET A 1 29.99 49.91 11.39
N ALA A 2 30.76 49.43 10.42
CA ALA A 2 31.12 48.03 10.29
C ALA A 2 32.25 47.69 11.27
N LYS A 3 32.07 46.67 12.12
CA LYS A 3 33.21 46.07 12.83
C LYS A 3 33.96 45.19 11.84
N GLN A 4 35.00 45.72 11.21
CA GLN A 4 36.12 44.90 10.76
C GLN A 4 36.82 44.38 12.03
N ALA A 5 36.36 43.23 12.55
CA ALA A 5 37.14 42.48 13.52
C ALA A 5 38.24 41.76 12.75
N ASN A 6 39.33 42.46 12.47
CA ASN A 6 40.56 41.88 11.96
C ASN A 6 41.24 41.12 13.11
N ILE A 7 40.71 39.93 13.43
CA ILE A 7 41.33 39.02 14.40
C ILE A 7 42.39 38.23 13.63
N GLY A 8 43.58 38.83 13.52
CA GLY A 8 44.83 38.16 13.17
C GLY A 8 44.99 37.74 11.70
N GLY A 9 45.26 38.69 10.79
CA GLY A 9 46.01 38.49 9.53
C GLY A 9 45.53 37.43 8.52
N ARG A 10 44.46 36.68 8.80
CA ARG A 10 43.85 35.70 7.90
C ARG A 10 42.85 36.42 7.02
N LEU A 11 43.19 36.56 5.74
CA LEU A 11 42.29 37.00 4.68
C LEU A 11 40.93 36.29 4.80
N ASP A 12 39.84 37.06 4.81
CA ASP A 12 38.48 36.55 4.70
C ASP A 12 38.26 36.00 3.28
N LYS A 13 38.62 34.72 3.12
CA LYS A 13 38.57 34.03 1.83
C LYS A 13 37.14 33.87 1.31
N ILE A 14 36.14 33.83 2.20
CA ILE A 14 34.75 33.60 1.81
C ILE A 14 34.13 34.91 1.31
N SER A 15 34.29 36.04 2.02
CA SER A 15 33.76 37.33 1.55
C SER A 15 34.43 37.87 0.27
N ASN A 16 35.59 37.31 -0.11
CA ASN A 16 36.28 37.62 -1.36
C ASN A 16 35.74 36.87 -2.58
N LEU A 17 34.85 35.88 -2.40
CA LEU A 17 34.24 35.16 -3.52
C LEU A 17 33.33 36.09 -4.37
N PRO A 18 33.16 35.81 -5.67
CA PRO A 18 32.20 36.52 -6.51
C PRO A 18 30.76 36.35 -6.00
N ASP A 19 29.92 37.37 -6.17
CA ASP A 19 28.53 37.34 -5.67
C ASP A 19 27.72 36.16 -6.24
N LYS A 20 27.98 35.74 -7.48
CA LYS A 20 27.35 34.55 -8.06
C LYS A 20 27.64 33.28 -7.25
N VAL A 21 28.87 33.13 -6.75
CA VAL A 21 29.28 31.99 -5.93
C VAL A 21 28.65 32.09 -4.54
N LEU A 22 28.64 33.30 -3.95
CA LEU A 22 27.98 33.53 -2.66
C LEU A 22 26.47 33.25 -2.71
N CYS A 23 25.78 33.73 -3.74
CA CYS A 23 24.37 33.43 -3.97
C CYS A 23 24.13 31.94 -4.17
N HIS A 24 25.02 31.24 -4.88
CA HIS A 24 24.95 29.79 -5.04
C HIS A 24 25.11 29.05 -3.70
N ILE A 25 26.09 29.44 -2.87
CA ILE A 25 26.25 28.89 -1.52
C ILE A 25 25.00 29.12 -0.68
N ILE A 26 24.46 30.35 -0.68
CA ILE A 26 23.26 30.71 0.07
C ILE A 26 22.03 29.93 -0.41
N SER A 27 21.96 29.56 -1.69
CA SER A 27 20.83 28.79 -2.25
C SER A 27 20.68 27.38 -1.66
N PHE A 28 21.72 26.84 -1.03
CA PHE A 28 21.66 25.57 -0.30
C PHE A 28 21.20 25.71 1.15
N LEU A 29 21.06 26.94 1.66
CA LEU A 29 20.66 27.19 3.04
C LEU A 29 19.13 27.33 3.14
N PRO A 30 18.52 26.81 4.23
CA PRO A 30 17.15 27.18 4.58
C PRO A 30 17.00 28.70 4.69
N MET A 31 15.83 29.25 4.33
CA MET A 31 15.60 30.70 4.23
C MET A 31 16.04 31.47 5.50
N LYS A 32 15.75 30.93 6.67
CA LYS A 32 16.16 31.51 7.96
C LYS A 32 17.68 31.62 8.11
N GLU A 33 18.41 30.58 7.71
CA GLU A 33 19.88 30.54 7.78
C GLU A 33 20.50 31.42 6.69
N ALA A 34 19.90 31.44 5.49
CA ALA A 34 20.27 32.37 4.42
C ALA A 34 20.17 33.83 4.88
N VAL A 35 19.08 34.23 5.54
CA VAL A 35 18.91 35.58 6.10
C VAL A 35 19.92 35.87 7.20
N ARG A 36 20.28 34.88 8.03
CA ARG A 36 21.30 35.08 9.08
C ARG A 36 22.68 35.44 8.52
N THR A 37 23.01 35.03 7.29
CA THR A 37 24.27 35.43 6.65
C THR A 37 24.43 36.95 6.52
N CYS A 38 23.34 37.72 6.58
CA CYS A 38 23.37 39.18 6.51
C CYS A 38 24.23 39.84 7.60
N ILE A 39 24.46 39.17 8.72
CA ILE A 39 25.26 39.70 9.82
C ILE A 39 26.77 39.51 9.61
N LEU A 40 27.16 38.68 8.64
CA LEU A 40 28.57 38.35 8.38
C LEU A 40 29.35 39.57 7.88
N SER A 41 28.79 40.31 6.93
CA SER A 41 29.31 41.61 6.51
C SER A 41 28.28 42.42 5.71
N THR A 42 28.59 43.68 5.42
CA THR A 42 27.74 44.54 4.57
C THR A 42 27.50 43.97 3.18
N ARG A 43 28.43 43.16 2.67
CA ARG A 43 28.31 42.50 1.36
C ARG A 43 27.26 41.39 1.36
N TRP A 44 27.12 40.66 2.47
CA TRP A 44 26.15 39.56 2.61
C TRP A 44 24.72 40.03 2.88
N ARG A 45 24.56 41.31 3.26
CA ARG A 45 23.32 41.90 3.77
C ARG A 45 22.08 41.69 2.90
N TYR A 46 22.24 41.50 1.58
CA TYR A 46 21.11 41.35 0.65
C TYR A 46 21.27 40.18 -0.32
N LEU A 47 22.30 39.33 -0.18
CA LEU A 47 22.56 38.25 -1.13
C LEU A 47 21.44 37.20 -1.13
N PHE A 48 20.82 36.94 0.02
CA PHE A 48 19.66 36.05 0.13
C PHE A 48 18.46 36.51 -0.71
N ALA A 49 18.35 37.80 -1.05
CA ALA A 49 17.28 38.29 -1.91
C ALA A 49 17.41 37.83 -3.37
N SER A 50 18.58 37.29 -3.75
CA SER A 50 18.82 36.70 -5.07
C SER A 50 18.44 35.21 -5.15
N MET A 51 17.93 34.62 -4.07
CA MET A 51 17.45 33.23 -4.08
C MET A 51 16.24 33.09 -5.00
N THR A 52 16.25 32.06 -5.84
CA THR A 52 15.15 31.75 -6.76
C THR A 52 14.06 30.92 -6.10
N ARG A 53 14.37 30.27 -4.97
CA ARG A 53 13.43 29.46 -4.17
C ARG A 53 13.22 30.12 -2.82
N LEU A 54 12.02 30.64 -2.61
CA LEU A 54 11.65 31.41 -1.43
C LEU A 54 10.49 30.72 -0.72
N HIS A 55 10.77 30.01 0.37
CA HIS A 55 9.72 29.49 1.26
C HIS A 55 9.71 30.31 2.55
N LEU A 56 8.61 31.02 2.78
CA LEU A 56 8.42 31.90 3.91
C LEU A 56 7.38 31.30 4.85
N ASP A 57 7.76 31.17 6.10
CA ASP A 57 6.94 30.57 7.15
C ASP A 57 6.95 31.50 8.37
N ASP A 58 5.77 31.94 8.81
CA ASP A 58 5.63 32.87 9.92
C ASP A 58 6.15 32.32 11.26
N ASP A 59 6.13 31.00 11.44
CA ASP A 59 6.60 30.31 12.63
C ASP A 59 8.12 30.42 12.77
N GLN A 60 8.84 30.39 11.63
CA GLN A 60 10.30 30.54 11.60
C GLN A 60 10.77 31.90 12.15
N PHE A 61 9.89 32.91 12.11
CA PHE A 61 10.14 34.26 12.64
C PHE A 61 9.52 34.48 14.03
N ARG A 62 9.01 33.43 14.69
CA ARG A 62 8.66 33.50 16.12
C ARG A 62 9.93 33.46 16.98
N PRO A 63 10.02 34.32 18.01
CA PRO A 63 11.09 34.20 18.99
C PRO A 63 10.88 32.91 19.80
N ARG A 64 11.97 32.21 20.10
CA ARG A 64 11.96 30.96 20.88
C ARG A 64 11.53 31.13 22.34
N HIS A 65 11.36 32.38 22.79
CA HIS A 65 10.95 32.72 24.15
C HIS A 65 9.73 33.65 24.08
N HIS A 66 8.88 33.58 25.11
CA HIS A 66 7.80 34.52 25.42
C HIS A 66 8.36 35.94 25.64
N GLN A 67 8.94 36.55 24.61
CA GLN A 67 9.25 37.97 24.62
C GLN A 67 7.91 38.70 24.62
N THR A 68 7.66 39.44 25.69
CA THR A 68 6.54 40.36 25.82
C THR A 68 7.02 41.76 25.45
N PRO A 69 6.40 42.42 24.45
CA PRO A 69 5.42 41.90 23.52
C PRO A 69 6.06 41.03 22.42
N PRO A 70 5.32 40.08 21.81
CA PRO A 70 5.82 39.31 20.68
C PRO A 70 6.26 40.24 19.54
N PRO A 71 7.32 39.93 18.78
CA PRO A 71 7.73 40.74 17.64
C PRO A 71 6.55 40.86 16.69
N SER A 72 6.21 42.12 16.38
CA SER A 72 4.99 42.47 15.68
C SER A 72 4.85 41.67 14.38
N VAL A 73 3.63 41.23 14.07
CA VAL A 73 3.28 40.65 12.76
C VAL A 73 3.77 41.56 11.62
N ASN A 74 3.73 42.87 11.87
CA ASN A 74 4.27 43.90 11.00
C ASN A 74 5.75 43.71 10.63
N SER A 75 6.57 43.14 11.51
CA SER A 75 8.00 42.90 11.24
C SER A 75 8.22 41.83 10.17
N PHE A 76 7.43 40.74 10.20
CA PHE A 76 7.44 39.72 9.14
C PHE A 76 6.93 40.31 7.83
N MET A 77 5.78 40.99 7.85
CA MET A 77 5.21 41.58 6.64
C MET A 77 6.18 42.59 6.00
N ASN A 78 6.84 43.43 6.80
CA ASN A 78 7.85 44.38 6.33
C ASN A 78 9.14 43.70 5.84
N PHE A 79 9.44 42.49 6.32
CA PHE A 79 10.54 41.69 5.80
C PHE A 79 10.19 41.17 4.40
N VAL A 80 8.99 40.61 4.20
CA VAL A 80 8.56 40.09 2.90
C VAL A 80 8.45 41.21 1.86
N ASP A 81 7.89 42.37 2.22
CA ASP A 81 7.87 43.55 1.35
C ASP A 81 9.28 43.94 0.88
N ARG A 82 10.22 44.02 1.83
CA ARG A 82 11.61 44.37 1.52
C ARG A 82 12.27 43.31 0.64
N LEU A 83 11.97 42.04 0.86
CA LEU A 83 12.47 40.96 0.04
C LEU A 83 12.05 41.15 -1.41
N PHE A 84 10.76 41.42 -1.67
CA PHE A 84 10.29 41.72 -3.01
C PHE A 84 10.84 43.03 -3.57
N PHE A 85 11.08 44.05 -2.73
CA PHE A 85 11.73 45.28 -3.17
C PHE A 85 13.17 45.06 -3.69
N PHE A 86 13.99 44.27 -2.98
CA PHE A 86 15.40 44.05 -3.33
C PHE A 86 15.63 42.97 -4.40
N SER A 87 14.66 42.06 -4.59
CA SER A 87 14.77 40.88 -5.45
C SER A 87 14.31 41.11 -6.91
N SER A 88 14.11 42.37 -7.34
CA SER A 88 13.30 42.74 -8.52
C SER A 88 13.76 42.29 -9.92
N LYS A 89 14.93 41.65 -10.07
CA LYS A 89 15.51 41.32 -11.39
C LYS A 89 15.60 39.83 -11.73
N ALA A 90 15.44 38.92 -10.77
CA ALA A 90 15.62 37.48 -11.00
C ALA A 90 14.27 36.77 -11.18
N SER A 91 14.20 35.82 -12.13
CA SER A 91 13.05 34.93 -12.26
C SER A 91 12.92 34.08 -11.00
N LEU A 92 11.73 34.02 -10.42
CA LEU A 92 11.46 33.13 -9.30
C LEU A 92 11.23 31.71 -9.83
N GLU A 93 11.87 30.74 -9.20
CA GLU A 93 11.62 29.34 -9.50
C GLU A 93 10.51 28.80 -8.62
N CYS A 94 10.57 29.09 -7.33
CA CYS A 94 9.61 28.63 -6.34
C CYS A 94 9.28 29.74 -5.33
N PHE A 95 7.99 29.91 -5.04
CA PHE A 95 7.51 30.82 -4.01
C PHE A 95 6.50 30.10 -3.11
N GLY A 96 6.83 30.01 -1.82
CA GLY A 96 6.01 29.40 -0.81
C GLY A 96 5.66 30.36 0.32
N LEU A 97 4.39 30.36 0.74
CA LEU A 97 3.90 31.11 1.90
C LEU A 97 3.15 30.17 2.84
N ASN A 98 3.60 30.05 4.09
CA ASN A 98 2.94 29.27 5.12
C ASN A 98 2.56 30.14 6.33
N PHE A 99 1.29 30.05 6.74
CA PHE A 99 0.77 30.71 7.94
C PHE A 99 0.23 29.68 8.94
N SER A 100 0.94 29.57 10.05
CA SER A 100 0.79 28.48 11.02
C SER A 100 -0.06 28.78 12.24
N LYS A 101 -0.27 30.07 12.60
CA LYS A 101 -1.11 30.51 13.77
C LYS A 101 -1.14 32.03 14.07
N ARG A 102 -0.47 32.91 13.32
CA ARG A 102 -0.48 34.36 13.63
C ARG A 102 -1.77 35.02 13.11
N SER A 103 -2.56 35.60 14.01
CA SER A 103 -3.63 36.55 13.67
C SER A 103 -3.05 37.91 13.27
N GLY A 104 -3.76 38.67 12.43
CA GLY A 104 -3.40 40.05 12.07
C GLY A 104 -2.40 40.21 10.92
N ILE A 105 -2.25 39.21 10.05
CA ILE A 105 -1.55 39.38 8.76
C ILE A 105 -2.52 40.05 7.78
N ASP A 106 -2.04 41.11 7.12
CA ASP A 106 -2.81 41.87 6.15
C ASP A 106 -3.00 41.09 4.84
N SER A 107 -4.24 40.73 4.51
CA SER A 107 -4.60 40.00 3.29
C SER A 107 -4.28 40.78 2.01
N SER A 108 -4.26 42.12 2.04
CA SER A 108 -3.86 42.95 0.90
C SER A 108 -2.35 42.81 0.58
N ARG A 109 -1.53 42.58 1.60
CA ARG A 109 -0.09 42.31 1.42
C ARG A 109 0.15 40.92 0.86
N ILE A 110 -0.59 39.91 1.34
CA ILE A 110 -0.55 38.55 0.77
C ILE A 110 -0.90 38.60 -0.71
N TYR A 111 -1.97 39.31 -1.08
CA TYR A 111 -2.37 39.55 -2.46
C TYR A 111 -1.21 40.16 -3.28
N GLY A 112 -0.57 41.21 -2.76
CA GLY A 112 0.57 41.87 -3.38
C GLY A 112 1.79 40.96 -3.58
N TRP A 113 2.12 40.14 -2.59
CA TRP A 113 3.25 39.19 -2.66
C TRP A 113 3.00 38.09 -3.69
N ILE A 114 1.78 37.54 -3.75
CA ILE A 114 1.40 36.57 -4.77
C ILE A 114 1.51 37.21 -6.16
N CYS A 115 0.97 38.42 -6.35
CA CYS A 115 1.11 39.14 -7.62
C CYS A 115 2.59 39.33 -8.00
N ALA A 116 3.43 39.77 -7.06
CA ALA A 116 4.85 39.97 -7.31
C ALA A 116 5.57 38.67 -7.70
N ALA A 117 5.21 37.53 -7.11
CA ALA A 117 5.74 36.23 -7.51
C ALA A 117 5.31 35.84 -8.93
N LEU A 118 4.03 36.03 -9.26
CA LEU A 118 3.47 35.71 -10.56
C LEU A 118 4.08 36.58 -11.68
N TRP A 119 4.24 37.88 -11.46
CA TRP A 119 4.90 38.80 -12.40
C TRP A 119 6.37 38.45 -12.68
N ARG A 120 7.02 37.72 -11.78
CA ARG A 120 8.39 37.23 -11.95
C ARG A 120 8.48 35.88 -12.64
N GLY A 121 7.36 35.34 -13.10
CA GLY A 121 7.32 34.09 -13.84
C GLY A 121 7.61 32.88 -12.94
N VAL A 122 7.05 32.85 -11.72
CA VAL A 122 7.21 31.71 -10.81
C VAL A 122 6.78 30.38 -11.46
N LYS A 123 7.54 29.31 -11.23
CA LYS A 123 7.24 27.96 -11.73
C LYS A 123 6.51 27.10 -10.71
N GLU A 124 6.83 27.24 -9.43
CA GLU A 124 6.15 26.55 -8.32
C GLU A 124 5.58 27.58 -7.34
N LEU A 125 4.27 27.53 -7.11
CA LEU A 125 3.57 28.36 -6.14
C LEU A 125 2.97 27.46 -5.06
N ASP A 126 3.36 27.67 -3.80
CA ASP A 126 2.98 26.82 -2.65
C ASP A 126 2.37 27.68 -1.53
N LEU A 127 1.04 27.70 -1.44
CA LEU A 127 0.30 28.57 -0.52
C LEU A 127 -0.38 27.71 0.55
N LEU A 128 0.11 27.81 1.79
CA LEU A 128 -0.36 27.02 2.93
C LEU A 128 -1.06 27.92 3.97
N PHE A 129 -2.37 28.04 3.83
CA PHE A 129 -3.25 28.93 4.61
C PHE A 129 -4.27 28.16 5.48
N LEU A 130 -3.98 26.90 5.82
CA LEU A 130 -4.85 26.01 6.62
C LEU A 130 -5.32 26.60 7.96
N ARG A 131 -4.54 27.51 8.55
CA ARG A 131 -4.83 28.14 9.85
C ARG A 131 -5.03 29.66 9.72
N PHE A 132 -5.32 30.12 8.50
CA PHE A 132 -5.62 31.53 8.24
C PHE A 132 -7.09 31.81 8.53
N GLU A 133 -7.36 32.75 9.42
CA GLU A 133 -8.72 33.03 9.94
C GLU A 133 -9.45 34.11 9.14
N ASP A 134 -8.78 34.82 8.23
CA ASP A 134 -9.43 35.83 7.40
C ASP A 134 -10.15 35.18 6.21
N HIS A 135 -11.46 35.00 6.36
CA HIS A 135 -12.36 34.46 5.34
C HIS A 135 -12.49 35.35 4.09
N GLN A 136 -11.94 36.57 4.09
CA GLN A 136 -11.94 37.47 2.94
C GLN A 136 -10.68 37.34 2.07
N LEU A 137 -9.79 36.38 2.35
CA LEU A 137 -8.60 36.18 1.53
C LEU A 137 -8.98 35.85 0.08
N MET A 138 -8.70 36.79 -0.82
CA MET A 138 -8.90 36.62 -2.25
C MET A 138 -7.59 36.26 -2.94
N LEU A 139 -7.61 35.19 -3.72
CA LEU A 139 -6.52 34.92 -4.65
C LEU A 139 -6.53 35.93 -5.80
N PRO A 140 -5.37 36.47 -6.21
CA PRO A 140 -5.31 37.38 -7.35
C PRO A 140 -5.87 36.75 -8.63
N SER A 141 -6.73 37.48 -9.36
CA SER A 141 -7.28 37.01 -10.64
C SER A 141 -6.20 36.69 -11.68
N ILE A 142 -5.05 37.37 -11.59
CA ILE A 142 -3.88 37.12 -12.43
C ILE A 142 -3.29 35.70 -12.26
N LEU A 143 -3.52 35.06 -11.11
CA LEU A 143 -3.20 33.64 -10.90
C LEU A 143 -3.89 32.77 -11.94
N PHE A 144 -5.14 33.10 -12.25
CA PHE A 144 -5.98 32.32 -13.16
C PHE A 144 -5.82 32.74 -14.62
N THR A 145 -5.48 34.01 -14.92
CA THR A 145 -5.56 34.53 -16.30
C THR A 145 -4.21 34.71 -17.01
N ASN A 146 -3.08 34.80 -16.30
CA ASN A 146 -1.80 35.19 -16.90
C ASN A 146 -0.59 34.33 -16.47
N CYS A 147 -0.82 33.14 -15.91
CA CYS A 147 0.24 32.30 -15.36
C CYS A 147 0.86 31.35 -16.39
N LYS A 148 1.62 31.92 -17.34
CA LYS A 148 2.28 31.12 -18.40
C LYS A 148 3.51 30.34 -17.92
N SER A 149 4.14 30.73 -16.82
CA SER A 149 5.34 30.08 -16.30
C SER A 149 5.06 28.95 -15.30
N LEU A 150 3.84 28.92 -14.76
CA LEU A 150 3.48 28.09 -13.61
C LEU A 150 3.37 26.62 -14.04
N VAL A 151 4.12 25.75 -13.36
CA VAL A 151 4.20 24.31 -13.57
C VAL A 151 3.58 23.54 -12.40
N THR A 152 3.73 24.06 -11.18
CA THR A 152 3.19 23.46 -9.96
C THR A 152 2.43 24.49 -9.13
N LEU A 153 1.21 24.15 -8.74
CA LEU A 153 0.36 24.96 -7.85
C LEU A 153 -0.08 24.08 -6.69
N LYS A 154 0.31 24.45 -5.47
CA LYS A 154 -0.19 23.85 -4.23
C LYS A 154 -0.94 24.92 -3.45
N LEU A 155 -2.17 24.60 -3.08
CA LEU A 155 -3.09 25.54 -2.47
C LEU A 155 -3.83 24.87 -1.32
N ALA A 156 -3.40 25.17 -0.10
CA ALA A 156 -4.08 24.73 1.10
C ALA A 156 -4.81 25.92 1.74
N MET A 157 -6.12 25.81 1.91
CA MET A 157 -6.97 26.88 2.46
C MET A 157 -7.63 26.44 3.76
N ASN A 158 -8.17 27.38 4.53
CA ASN A 158 -8.98 27.04 5.71
C ASN A 158 -10.46 26.95 5.33
N TYR A 159 -10.83 25.93 4.55
CA TYR A 159 -12.20 25.69 4.05
C TYR A 159 -12.83 26.92 3.39
N SER A 160 -12.00 27.74 2.75
CA SER A 160 -12.42 28.97 2.08
C SER A 160 -12.98 28.66 0.70
N PHE A 161 -13.92 29.48 0.24
CA PHE A 161 -14.50 29.36 -1.09
C PHE A 161 -13.47 29.68 -2.17
N MET A 162 -13.34 28.81 -3.17
CA MET A 162 -12.55 29.12 -4.35
C MET A 162 -13.44 29.72 -5.43
N ASN A 163 -13.11 30.92 -5.90
CA ASN A 163 -13.71 31.48 -7.11
C ASN A 163 -12.75 31.32 -8.29
N VAL A 164 -13.15 30.51 -9.28
CA VAL A 164 -12.41 30.33 -10.53
C VAL A 164 -13.07 31.15 -11.63
N PRO A 165 -12.40 32.19 -12.19
CA PRO A 165 -12.94 33.00 -13.28
C PRO A 165 -13.18 32.18 -14.56
N SER A 166 -14.18 32.57 -15.37
CA SER A 166 -14.52 31.90 -16.64
C SER A 166 -13.40 31.89 -17.69
N GLY A 167 -12.49 32.87 -17.64
CA GLY A 167 -11.30 32.95 -18.51
C GLY A 167 -10.03 32.35 -17.90
N ALA A 168 -10.16 31.47 -16.90
CA ALA A 168 -9.01 30.82 -16.29
C ALA A 168 -8.24 29.95 -17.30
N CYS A 169 -6.92 29.98 -17.24
CA CYS A 169 -6.04 29.24 -18.12
C CYS A 169 -4.68 29.02 -17.47
N PHE A 170 -4.31 27.74 -17.36
CA PHE A 170 -3.03 27.26 -16.84
C PHE A 170 -2.32 26.43 -17.91
N PRO A 171 -1.66 27.07 -18.89
CA PRO A 171 -1.19 26.40 -20.10
C PRO A 171 -0.06 25.39 -19.86
N ASN A 172 0.74 25.58 -18.80
CA ASN A 172 1.92 24.77 -18.50
C ASN A 172 1.84 24.04 -17.15
N LEU A 173 0.67 24.09 -16.48
CA LEU A 173 0.50 23.49 -15.16
C LEU A 173 0.42 21.97 -15.26
N LYS A 174 1.37 21.29 -14.63
CA LYS A 174 1.51 19.84 -14.61
C LYS A 174 1.07 19.22 -13.28
N ASN A 175 1.25 19.95 -12.18
CA ASN A 175 0.96 19.47 -10.84
C ASN A 175 0.01 20.45 -10.14
N LEU A 176 -1.15 19.96 -9.72
CA LEU A 176 -2.13 20.73 -8.96
C LEU A 176 -2.44 19.99 -7.66
N CYS A 177 -2.22 20.65 -6.52
CA CYS A 177 -2.62 20.17 -5.22
C CYS A 177 -3.56 21.18 -4.59
N VAL A 178 -4.77 20.74 -4.24
CA VAL A 178 -5.76 21.54 -3.52
C VAL A 178 -6.08 20.86 -2.19
N THR A 179 -5.99 21.61 -1.10
CA THR A 179 -6.11 21.07 0.25
C THR A 179 -7.08 21.91 1.10
N ASN A 180 -8.02 21.29 1.80
CA ASN A 180 -9.01 21.93 2.67
C ASN A 180 -9.76 23.08 1.97
N ILE A 181 -10.16 22.87 0.72
CA ILE A 181 -10.94 23.85 -0.06
C ILE A 181 -12.42 23.48 -0.02
N LYS A 182 -13.28 24.49 0.04
CA LYS A 182 -14.73 24.31 -0.04
C LYS A 182 -15.21 24.62 -1.45
N PHE A 183 -15.75 23.61 -2.14
CA PHE A 183 -16.40 23.72 -3.44
C PHE A 183 -17.93 23.74 -3.26
N THR A 184 -18.59 24.71 -3.87
CA THR A 184 -20.05 24.94 -3.73
C THR A 184 -20.89 24.47 -4.92
N ASP A 185 -20.22 24.16 -6.02
CA ASP A 185 -20.83 23.84 -7.31
C ASP A 185 -19.84 23.04 -8.17
N ASP A 186 -20.38 22.13 -8.99
CA ASP A 186 -19.63 21.31 -9.94
C ASP A 186 -18.87 22.14 -10.96
N ASP A 187 -19.45 23.28 -11.37
CA ASP A 187 -18.91 24.15 -12.40
C ASP A 187 -17.54 24.70 -12.02
N THR A 188 -17.32 25.03 -10.74
CA THR A 188 -16.04 25.60 -10.27
C THR A 188 -14.90 24.59 -10.34
N VAL A 189 -15.14 23.34 -9.94
CA VAL A 189 -14.13 22.27 -9.99
C VAL A 189 -13.83 21.90 -11.44
N GLN A 190 -14.87 21.73 -12.26
CA GLN A 190 -14.72 21.47 -13.69
C GLN A 190 -13.96 22.60 -14.38
N ARG A 191 -14.25 23.86 -14.05
CA ARG A 191 -13.55 25.02 -14.60
C ARG A 191 -12.09 25.06 -14.18
N LEU A 192 -11.76 24.79 -12.91
CA LEU A 192 -10.38 24.73 -12.45
C LEU A 192 -9.57 23.72 -13.27
N ILE A 193 -10.12 22.52 -13.43
CA ILE A 193 -9.41 21.40 -14.02
C ILE A 193 -9.36 21.52 -15.55
N SER A 194 -10.45 21.92 -16.20
CA SER A 194 -10.48 22.20 -17.65
C SER A 194 -9.59 23.38 -18.05
N SER A 195 -9.28 24.29 -17.13
CA SER A 195 -8.30 25.36 -17.36
C SER A 195 -6.87 24.84 -17.47
N CYS A 196 -6.58 23.60 -17.06
CA CYS A 196 -5.24 23.02 -17.06
C CYS A 196 -5.03 22.11 -18.29
N LEU A 197 -4.24 22.57 -19.26
CA LEU A 197 -4.11 21.89 -20.56
C LEU A 197 -3.18 20.68 -20.56
N VAL A 198 -2.24 20.62 -19.61
CA VAL A 198 -1.16 19.63 -19.56
C VAL A 198 -1.02 19.00 -18.16
N LEU A 199 -2.10 19.01 -17.37
CA LEU A 199 -2.11 18.53 -16.00
C LEU A 199 -1.80 17.03 -15.96
N GLU A 200 -0.73 16.63 -15.27
CA GLU A 200 -0.30 15.23 -15.16
C GLU A 200 -0.60 14.64 -13.76
N ASP A 201 -0.53 15.46 -12.71
CA ASP A 201 -0.67 15.08 -11.31
C ASP A 201 -1.71 15.99 -10.62
N LEU A 202 -2.76 15.37 -10.07
CA LEU A 202 -3.83 16.05 -9.36
C LEU A 202 -3.97 15.45 -7.96
N VAL A 203 -3.84 16.29 -6.94
CA VAL A 203 -4.07 15.95 -5.54
C VAL A 203 -5.24 16.78 -5.03
N ILE A 204 -6.26 16.09 -4.51
CA ILE A 204 -7.39 16.71 -3.81
C ILE A 204 -7.40 16.16 -2.39
N ASP A 205 -7.12 17.01 -1.42
CA ASP A 205 -6.86 16.64 -0.03
C ASP A 205 -7.85 17.36 0.91
N GLU A 206 -8.60 16.63 1.73
CA GLU A 206 -9.56 17.15 2.72
C GLU A 206 -10.52 18.24 2.18
N CYS A 207 -10.86 18.22 0.90
CA CYS A 207 -11.77 19.18 0.30
C CYS A 207 -13.25 18.80 0.58
N ARG A 208 -14.13 19.80 0.67
CA ARG A 208 -15.58 19.60 0.85
C ARG A 208 -16.32 19.96 -0.43
N PHE A 209 -17.28 19.13 -0.84
CA PHE A 209 -18.06 19.27 -2.06
C PHE A 209 -19.56 19.43 -1.74
N GLU A 210 -19.95 20.64 -1.33
CA GLU A 210 -21.34 20.88 -0.95
C GLU A 210 -22.26 20.81 -2.17
N LYS A 211 -23.32 20.01 -2.08
CA LYS A 211 -24.37 19.84 -3.12
C LYS A 211 -23.88 19.19 -4.42
N ILE A 212 -22.76 18.49 -4.36
CA ILE A 212 -22.16 17.79 -5.50
C ILE A 212 -22.37 16.29 -5.30
N SER A 213 -23.11 15.66 -6.19
CA SER A 213 -23.35 14.20 -6.16
C SER A 213 -22.52 13.43 -7.19
N VAL A 214 -22.01 14.09 -8.23
CA VAL A 214 -21.22 13.47 -9.31
C VAL A 214 -20.21 14.47 -9.87
N LEU A 215 -18.92 14.25 -9.63
CA LEU A 215 -17.86 15.11 -10.16
C LEU A 215 -17.23 14.50 -11.42
N ASN A 216 -17.80 14.80 -12.59
CA ASN A 216 -17.26 14.32 -13.85
C ASN A 216 -16.06 15.16 -14.32
N ILE A 217 -14.84 14.64 -14.22
CA ILE A 217 -13.61 15.32 -14.65
C ILE A 217 -13.02 14.64 -15.88
N CYS A 218 -13.54 14.98 -17.05
CA CYS A 218 -12.97 14.51 -18.32
C CYS A 218 -11.72 15.32 -18.69
N THR A 219 -10.54 14.90 -18.23
CA THR A 219 -9.26 15.43 -18.77
C THR A 219 -8.40 14.32 -19.34
N PRO A 220 -7.90 14.46 -20.58
CA PRO A 220 -7.04 13.46 -21.18
C PRO A 220 -5.59 13.53 -20.67
N SER A 221 -5.20 14.57 -19.94
CA SER A 221 -3.80 14.79 -19.54
C SER A 221 -3.44 14.12 -18.22
N VAL A 222 -4.40 13.96 -17.29
CA VAL A 222 -4.13 13.49 -15.92
C VAL A 222 -3.72 12.03 -15.92
N LYS A 223 -2.54 11.76 -15.37
CA LYS A 223 -1.94 10.42 -15.28
C LYS A 223 -1.97 9.89 -13.85
N ARG A 224 -1.83 10.76 -12.86
CA ARG A 224 -1.86 10.43 -11.43
C ARG A 224 -2.91 11.27 -10.72
N LEU A 225 -3.70 10.59 -9.89
CA LEU A 225 -4.71 11.21 -9.05
C LEU A 225 -4.54 10.72 -7.62
N GLU A 226 -4.46 11.65 -6.68
CA GLU A 226 -4.55 11.37 -5.24
C GLU A 226 -5.78 12.06 -4.65
N LEU A 227 -6.63 11.28 -3.99
CA LEU A 227 -7.85 11.74 -3.34
C LEU A 227 -7.75 11.42 -1.86
N LYS A 228 -7.82 12.43 -1.00
CA LYS A 228 -8.00 12.25 0.43
C LYS A 228 -9.28 12.94 0.83
N MET A 229 -10.33 12.17 1.12
CA MET A 229 -11.68 12.72 1.24
C MET A 229 -12.24 12.58 2.66
N PRO A 230 -12.98 13.59 3.14
CA PRO A 230 -13.85 13.43 4.29
C PRO A 230 -15.06 12.55 3.92
N THR A 231 -15.49 11.71 4.85
CA THR A 231 -16.27 10.47 4.67
C THR A 231 -17.75 10.59 4.29
N GLN A 232 -18.23 11.73 3.79
CA GLN A 232 -19.67 11.98 3.66
C GLN A 232 -20.21 12.18 2.24
N GLU A 233 -19.36 12.23 1.21
CA GLU A 233 -19.82 12.59 -0.15
C GLU A 233 -19.42 11.51 -1.17
N ALA A 234 -20.41 10.90 -1.83
CA ALA A 234 -20.21 9.91 -2.88
C ALA A 234 -19.74 10.61 -4.18
N ILE A 235 -18.43 10.71 -4.37
CA ILE A 235 -17.87 11.37 -5.55
C ILE A 235 -17.58 10.31 -6.63
N VAL A 236 -18.36 10.33 -7.73
CA VAL A 236 -18.03 9.56 -8.92
C VAL A 236 -17.09 10.38 -9.80
N LEU A 237 -15.84 9.91 -9.93
CA LEU A 237 -14.81 10.55 -10.73
C LEU A 237 -14.50 9.72 -11.98
N ALA A 238 -14.42 10.36 -13.14
CA ALA A 238 -14.17 9.69 -14.41
C ALA A 238 -12.92 10.20 -15.12
N PHE A 239 -11.85 9.39 -15.13
CA PHE A 239 -10.58 9.75 -15.75
C PHE A 239 -10.16 8.71 -16.81
N GLN A 240 -10.34 9.06 -18.08
CA GLN A 240 -10.11 8.10 -19.17
C GLN A 240 -8.64 7.70 -19.35
N ASN A 241 -7.69 8.56 -19.00
CA ASN A 241 -6.25 8.33 -19.20
C ASN A 241 -5.46 8.13 -17.88
N LEU A 242 -6.18 7.92 -16.77
CA LEU A 242 -5.55 7.73 -15.47
C LEU A 242 -4.73 6.45 -15.46
N ALA A 243 -3.45 6.56 -15.11
CA ALA A 243 -2.54 5.43 -14.97
C ALA A 243 -2.39 5.01 -13.50
N GLU A 244 -2.41 5.97 -12.57
CA GLU A 244 -2.26 5.72 -11.14
C GLU A 244 -3.33 6.47 -10.35
N LEU A 245 -3.96 5.74 -9.43
CA LEU A 245 -5.00 6.26 -8.55
C LEU A 245 -4.60 5.93 -7.11
N LYS A 246 -4.55 6.96 -6.28
CA LYS A 246 -4.38 6.85 -4.84
C LYS A 246 -5.58 7.43 -4.12
N ILE A 247 -6.14 6.66 -3.19
CA ILE A 247 -7.29 7.04 -2.39
C ILE A 247 -6.92 6.83 -0.93
N ILE A 248 -7.19 7.85 -0.12
CA ILE A 248 -7.10 7.80 1.33
C ILE A 248 -8.45 8.23 1.88
N GLU A 249 -9.15 7.34 2.57
CA GLU A 249 -10.37 7.69 3.29
C GLU A 249 -10.09 7.76 4.78
N ASN A 250 -10.53 8.82 5.44
CA ASN A 250 -10.34 9.00 6.88
C ASN A 250 -11.66 8.88 7.64
N LEU A 251 -11.90 7.72 8.25
CA LEU A 251 -13.07 7.36 9.08
C LEU A 251 -12.91 7.93 10.49
N GLU A 252 -13.00 9.25 10.63
CA GLU A 252 -12.93 9.92 11.93
C GLU A 252 -14.24 9.82 12.74
N HIS A 253 -15.38 9.49 12.10
CA HIS A 253 -16.69 9.42 12.75
C HIS A 253 -17.38 8.07 12.54
N ASP A 254 -18.00 7.57 13.61
CA ASP A 254 -18.79 6.34 13.74
C ASP A 254 -20.14 6.48 13.01
N ASP A 255 -20.08 6.88 11.74
CA ASP A 255 -21.26 7.06 10.90
C ASP A 255 -21.68 5.68 10.36
N ASP A 256 -22.87 5.25 10.76
CA ASP A 256 -23.61 4.02 10.42
C ASP A 256 -23.97 3.91 8.91
N PHE A 257 -23.23 4.59 8.03
CA PHE A 257 -23.58 4.80 6.62
C PHE A 257 -22.91 3.76 5.70
N ASP A 258 -23.76 2.93 5.10
CA ASP A 258 -23.43 1.70 4.35
C ASP A 258 -23.13 1.96 2.85
N TRP A 259 -22.14 2.81 2.53
CA TRP A 259 -21.73 3.09 1.13
C TRP A 259 -20.45 2.32 0.69
N ARG A 260 -19.96 1.42 1.53
CA ARG A 260 -18.60 0.90 1.49
C ARG A 260 -18.32 0.05 0.24
N GLY A 261 -17.38 0.50 -0.58
CA GLY A 261 -16.87 -0.21 -1.75
C GLY A 261 -17.68 -0.01 -3.05
N MET A 262 -18.95 0.41 -2.99
CA MET A 262 -19.78 0.62 -4.19
C MET A 262 -19.20 1.70 -5.11
N TRP A 263 -18.89 2.85 -4.53
CA TRP A 263 -18.32 3.98 -5.24
C TRP A 263 -16.90 3.69 -5.76
N LEU A 264 -16.10 2.86 -5.07
CA LEU A 264 -14.75 2.48 -5.54
C LEU A 264 -14.86 1.69 -6.85
N VAL A 265 -15.73 0.69 -6.92
CA VAL A 265 -15.92 -0.09 -8.15
C VAL A 265 -16.53 0.77 -9.25
N GLU A 266 -17.40 1.72 -8.91
CA GLU A 266 -17.89 2.71 -9.88
C GLU A 266 -16.78 3.59 -10.41
N LEU A 267 -15.90 4.11 -9.56
CA LEU A 267 -14.74 4.91 -9.96
C LEU A 267 -13.78 4.11 -10.85
N LEU A 268 -13.57 2.83 -10.55
CA LEU A 268 -12.80 1.92 -11.40
C LEU A 268 -13.43 1.72 -12.77
N LYS A 269 -14.78 1.66 -12.89
CA LYS A 269 -15.46 1.59 -14.20
C LYS A 269 -15.12 2.79 -15.08
N TRP A 270 -14.93 3.96 -14.48
CA TRP A 270 -14.63 5.19 -15.19
C TRP A 270 -13.15 5.45 -15.42
N SER A 271 -12.28 4.52 -14.99
CA SER A 271 -10.82 4.63 -15.12
C SER A 271 -10.25 3.45 -15.94
N PRO A 272 -10.66 3.28 -17.21
CA PRO A 272 -10.40 2.06 -17.99
C PRO A 272 -8.91 1.75 -18.22
N ASN A 273 -8.04 2.76 -18.17
CA ASN A 273 -6.60 2.65 -18.40
C ASN A 273 -5.76 2.54 -17.12
N LEU A 274 -6.41 2.37 -15.96
CA LEU A 274 -5.74 2.34 -14.66
C LEU A 274 -4.78 1.16 -14.53
N GLN A 275 -3.53 1.44 -14.17
CA GLN A 275 -2.46 0.43 -14.01
C GLN A 275 -2.07 0.21 -12.56
N LYS A 276 -2.20 1.23 -11.71
CA LYS A 276 -1.89 1.16 -10.29
C LYS A 276 -3.03 1.72 -9.45
N LEU A 277 -3.47 0.96 -8.46
CA LEU A 277 -4.42 1.37 -7.43
C LEU A 277 -3.74 1.34 -6.07
N ASP A 278 -3.80 2.45 -5.35
CA ASP A 278 -3.38 2.58 -3.95
C ASP A 278 -4.61 3.01 -3.14
N PHE A 279 -5.04 2.18 -2.19
CA PHE A 279 -6.28 2.37 -1.45
C PHE A 279 -6.04 2.19 0.04
N THR A 280 -6.13 3.29 0.78
CA THR A 280 -5.89 3.38 2.21
C THR A 280 -7.19 3.75 2.90
N LEU A 281 -7.65 2.91 3.84
CA LEU A 281 -8.68 3.32 4.80
C LEU A 281 -8.05 3.55 6.15
N GLU A 282 -8.18 4.77 6.66
CA GLU A 282 -7.80 5.20 7.99
C GLU A 282 -9.05 5.19 8.90
N GLY A 283 -8.94 4.69 10.13
CA GLY A 283 -10.03 4.69 11.14
C GLY A 283 -10.71 3.34 11.43
N TYR A 284 -11.65 3.33 12.38
CA TYR A 284 -12.29 2.12 12.91
C TYR A 284 -13.63 1.86 12.21
N ALA A 285 -13.71 0.84 11.37
CA ALA A 285 -14.95 0.48 10.68
C ALA A 285 -15.68 -0.65 11.42
N GLN A 286 -16.87 -0.42 11.98
CA GLN A 286 -17.77 -1.51 12.37
C GLN A 286 -18.39 -2.16 11.13
N SER A 287 -18.57 -3.49 11.12
CA SER A 287 -18.99 -4.35 10.00
C SER A 287 -19.89 -3.70 8.94
N GLY A 288 -19.52 -3.77 7.67
CA GLY A 288 -20.35 -3.36 6.53
C GLY A 288 -20.73 -4.51 5.64
N VAL A 289 -21.89 -4.38 5.00
CA VAL A 289 -22.38 -5.40 4.08
C VAL A 289 -21.72 -5.17 2.72
N TRP A 290 -20.87 -6.12 2.30
CA TRP A 290 -20.32 -6.10 0.96
C TRP A 290 -21.39 -6.50 -0.07
N HIS A 291 -21.76 -5.58 -0.96
CA HIS A 291 -22.65 -5.89 -2.07
C HIS A 291 -21.86 -6.55 -3.22
N ARG A 292 -22.40 -7.63 -3.80
CA ARG A 292 -21.80 -8.30 -4.96
C ARG A 292 -21.84 -7.39 -6.19
N PHE A 293 -20.68 -7.13 -6.78
CA PHE A 293 -20.57 -6.44 -8.05
C PHE A 293 -20.85 -7.37 -9.22
N GLU A 294 -21.93 -7.12 -9.97
CA GLU A 294 -22.28 -7.92 -11.16
C GLU A 294 -21.38 -7.62 -12.37
N LYS A 295 -20.85 -6.39 -12.48
CA LYS A 295 -19.99 -5.97 -13.59
C LYS A 295 -18.57 -5.68 -13.12
N VAL A 296 -17.61 -6.25 -13.84
CA VAL A 296 -16.18 -6.10 -13.59
C VAL A 296 -15.63 -4.91 -14.40
N PRO A 297 -14.97 -3.91 -13.78
CA PRO A 297 -14.31 -2.83 -14.50
C PRO A 297 -13.30 -3.34 -15.53
N SER A 298 -13.22 -2.68 -16.69
CA SER A 298 -12.28 -3.05 -17.75
C SER A 298 -10.82 -2.90 -17.31
N CYS A 299 -10.48 -1.89 -16.51
CA CYS A 299 -9.14 -1.72 -15.98
C CYS A 299 -8.70 -2.93 -15.15
N LEU A 300 -9.62 -3.49 -14.36
CA LEU A 300 -9.36 -4.66 -13.54
C LEU A 300 -9.03 -5.87 -14.42
N LEU A 301 -9.80 -6.10 -15.48
CA LEU A 301 -9.59 -7.24 -16.38
C LEU A 301 -8.29 -7.15 -17.20
N PHE A 302 -7.89 -5.95 -17.65
CA PHE A 302 -6.90 -5.83 -18.73
C PHE A 302 -5.69 -4.92 -18.43
N GLN A 303 -5.75 -4.05 -17.43
CA GLN A 303 -4.74 -2.99 -17.25
C GLN A 303 -4.06 -2.97 -15.87
N LEU A 304 -4.77 -3.36 -14.81
CA LEU A 304 -4.34 -3.17 -13.43
C LEU A 304 -3.21 -4.14 -13.05
N LYS A 305 -2.01 -3.61 -12.84
CA LYS A 305 -0.77 -4.36 -12.58
C LYS A 305 -0.34 -4.33 -11.12
N GLU A 306 -0.64 -3.26 -10.40
CA GLU A 306 -0.29 -3.11 -8.99
C GLU A 306 -1.49 -2.63 -8.18
N ILE A 307 -1.72 -3.30 -7.05
CA ILE A 307 -2.70 -2.89 -6.05
C ILE A 307 -1.97 -2.81 -4.71
N VAL A 308 -2.12 -1.68 -4.02
CA VAL A 308 -1.68 -1.46 -2.65
C VAL A 308 -2.92 -1.20 -1.81
N LEU A 309 -3.14 -2.02 -0.78
CA LEU A 309 -4.24 -1.89 0.15
C LEU A 309 -3.69 -1.66 1.54
N TYR A 310 -4.16 -0.61 2.20
CA TYR A 310 -3.86 -0.35 3.60
C TYR A 310 -5.16 -0.29 4.42
N SER A 311 -5.23 -1.04 5.52
CA SER A 311 -6.43 -1.14 6.35
C SER A 311 -6.15 -1.26 7.85
N TYR A 312 -6.91 -0.52 8.68
CA TYR A 312 -6.85 -0.60 10.15
C TYR A 312 -7.69 -1.75 10.76
N ASP A 313 -8.87 -2.06 10.19
CA ASP A 313 -9.76 -3.15 10.60
C ASP A 313 -10.14 -4.03 9.41
N GLY A 314 -9.16 -4.49 8.63
CA GLY A 314 -9.23 -5.35 7.43
C GLY A 314 -10.26 -6.49 7.25
N ARG A 315 -11.31 -6.66 8.07
CA ARG A 315 -12.53 -7.43 7.76
C ARG A 315 -13.18 -7.04 6.42
N TRP A 316 -13.25 -5.76 6.08
CA TRP A 316 -13.78 -5.30 4.79
C TRP A 316 -12.77 -5.52 3.64
N ALA A 317 -11.47 -5.50 3.95
CA ALA A 317 -10.42 -5.67 2.94
C ALA A 317 -10.49 -7.05 2.27
N PHE A 318 -10.96 -8.08 2.99
CA PHE A 318 -11.09 -9.45 2.45
C PHE A 318 -11.97 -9.55 1.21
N GLU A 319 -13.18 -8.98 1.24
CA GLU A 319 -14.11 -9.10 0.11
C GLU A 319 -13.63 -8.31 -1.10
N LEU A 320 -12.99 -7.15 -0.87
CA LEU A 320 -12.32 -6.37 -1.90
C LEU A 320 -11.11 -7.12 -2.49
N ILE A 321 -10.29 -7.76 -1.65
CA ILE A 321 -9.16 -8.60 -2.07
C ILE A 321 -9.66 -9.79 -2.89
N LYS A 322 -10.68 -10.52 -2.41
CA LYS A 322 -11.29 -11.63 -3.15
C LYS A 322 -11.81 -11.15 -4.51
N TYR A 323 -12.48 -10.01 -4.55
CA TYR A 323 -12.96 -9.41 -5.78
C TYR A 323 -11.81 -9.08 -6.74
N PHE A 324 -10.73 -8.46 -6.26
CA PHE A 324 -9.56 -8.17 -7.10
C PHE A 324 -8.85 -9.42 -7.56
N LEU A 325 -8.56 -10.39 -6.70
CA LEU A 325 -7.90 -11.64 -7.09
C LEU A 325 -8.72 -12.45 -8.10
N LYS A 326 -10.05 -12.43 -7.99
CA LYS A 326 -10.94 -13.12 -8.93
C LYS A 326 -10.98 -12.48 -10.32
N ASN A 327 -10.77 -11.16 -10.39
CA ASN A 327 -11.05 -10.38 -11.59
C ASN A 327 -9.81 -9.72 -12.23
N ALA A 328 -8.73 -9.54 -11.49
CA ALA A 328 -7.52 -8.84 -11.91
C ALA A 328 -6.55 -9.76 -12.66
N ARG A 329 -6.83 -10.04 -13.94
CA ARG A 329 -6.10 -11.08 -14.71
C ARG A 329 -4.64 -10.73 -15.01
N VAL A 330 -4.28 -9.46 -15.02
CA VAL A 330 -2.92 -8.97 -15.34
C VAL A 330 -2.18 -8.41 -14.12
N LEU A 331 -2.72 -8.64 -12.92
CA LEU A 331 -2.14 -8.18 -11.66
C LEU A 331 -0.78 -8.85 -11.43
N LYS A 332 0.24 -8.04 -11.16
CA LYS A 332 1.61 -8.49 -10.87
C LYS A 332 1.94 -8.40 -9.40
N ASN A 333 1.52 -7.30 -8.77
CA ASN A 333 1.84 -6.99 -7.38
C ASN A 333 0.55 -6.67 -6.62
N LEU A 334 0.28 -7.43 -5.56
CA LEU A 334 -0.73 -7.10 -4.55
C LEU A 334 -0.01 -6.91 -3.22
N LYS A 335 0.00 -5.68 -2.70
CA LYS A 335 0.55 -5.35 -1.38
C LYS A 335 -0.61 -5.09 -0.44
N ILE A 336 -0.61 -5.77 0.69
CA ILE A 336 -1.59 -5.58 1.76
C ILE A 336 -0.81 -5.21 3.00
N ASP A 337 -1.08 -4.03 3.53
CA ASP A 337 -0.51 -3.55 4.77
C ASP A 337 -1.63 -3.32 5.78
N THR A 338 -1.42 -3.78 7.00
CA THR A 338 -2.41 -3.69 8.08
C THR A 338 -1.70 -3.16 9.31
N ASN A 339 -2.36 -2.29 10.06
CA ASN A 339 -1.76 -1.72 11.26
C ASN A 339 -1.31 -2.84 12.22
N LYS A 340 -0.05 -2.79 12.66
CA LYS A 340 0.65 -3.82 13.47
C LYS A 340 -0.12 -4.29 14.72
N GLN A 341 -1.04 -3.47 15.26
CA GLN A 341 -1.84 -3.87 16.41
C GLN A 341 -3.01 -4.82 16.06
N ASN A 342 -3.64 -4.66 14.89
CA ASN A 342 -4.75 -5.51 14.42
C ASN A 342 -4.31 -6.61 13.45
N ALA A 343 -3.11 -6.53 12.87
CA ALA A 343 -2.49 -7.64 12.13
C ALA A 343 -2.50 -8.95 12.96
N LYS A 344 -2.35 -8.84 14.30
CA LYS A 344 -2.41 -9.96 15.25
C LYS A 344 -3.80 -10.61 15.37
N GLN A 345 -4.89 -9.87 15.22
CA GLN A 345 -6.25 -10.42 15.26
C GLN A 345 -6.77 -10.81 13.87
N GLN A 346 -6.34 -10.13 12.80
CA GLN A 346 -6.82 -10.46 11.45
C GLN A 346 -6.06 -11.56 10.74
N LEU A 347 -4.75 -11.75 11.00
CA LEU A 347 -4.13 -13.03 10.63
C LEU A 347 -4.88 -14.16 11.32
N ARG A 348 -5.26 -14.02 12.61
CA ARG A 348 -6.07 -15.05 13.33
C ARG A 348 -7.38 -15.38 12.60
N TRP A 349 -8.10 -14.43 11.99
CA TRP A 349 -9.32 -14.75 11.22
C TRP A 349 -9.04 -15.23 9.78
N TYR A 350 -8.01 -14.68 9.10
CA TYR A 350 -7.52 -15.18 7.79
C TYR A 350 -7.18 -16.68 7.86
N TYR A 351 -6.59 -17.12 8.98
CA TYR A 351 -6.20 -18.52 9.20
C TYR A 351 -7.38 -19.50 9.26
N TRP A 352 -8.58 -19.06 9.67
CA TRP A 352 -9.68 -19.96 10.03
C TRP A 352 -10.70 -20.17 8.91
N GLY A 353 -10.70 -19.32 7.88
CA GLY A 353 -11.64 -19.40 6.74
C GLY A 353 -11.10 -20.11 5.49
N CYS A 354 -9.83 -20.50 5.47
CA CYS A 354 -9.16 -21.09 4.29
C CYS A 354 -8.53 -22.45 4.62
N PRO A 355 -8.88 -23.54 3.90
CA PRO A 355 -8.33 -24.89 4.10
C PRO A 355 -6.79 -24.93 4.19
N THR A 356 -6.09 -24.24 3.29
CA THR A 356 -4.62 -24.20 3.26
C THR A 356 -4.02 -23.50 4.47
N SER A 357 -4.78 -22.62 5.12
CA SER A 357 -4.33 -21.91 6.30
C SER A 357 -4.45 -22.77 7.57
N TRP A 358 -5.45 -23.64 7.65
CA TRP A 358 -5.51 -24.69 8.68
C TRP A 358 -4.36 -25.69 8.54
N THR A 359 -4.03 -26.09 7.31
CA THR A 359 -2.86 -26.94 7.03
C THR A 359 -1.55 -26.26 7.40
N SER A 360 -1.41 -24.96 7.09
CA SER A 360 -0.23 -24.19 7.47
C SER A 360 -0.13 -23.99 8.99
N TYR A 361 -1.27 -23.75 9.67
CA TYR A 361 -1.34 -23.68 11.13
C TYR A 361 -0.91 -25.00 11.75
N GLY A 362 -1.49 -26.12 11.31
CA GLY A 362 -1.17 -27.46 11.80
C GLY A 362 0.29 -27.84 11.56
N LEU A 363 0.84 -27.51 10.38
CA LEU A 363 2.22 -27.81 10.03
C LEU A 363 3.22 -27.01 10.88
N VAL A 364 2.99 -25.71 11.07
CA VAL A 364 3.90 -24.88 11.88
C VAL A 364 3.75 -25.17 13.38
N THR A 365 2.53 -25.39 13.88
CA THR A 365 2.32 -25.74 15.30
C THR A 365 2.83 -27.13 15.65
N SER A 366 2.67 -28.13 14.78
CA SER A 366 3.20 -29.49 15.03
C SER A 366 4.71 -29.58 14.92
N GLN A 367 5.34 -28.76 14.06
CA GLN A 367 6.79 -28.79 13.88
C GLN A 367 7.55 -27.94 14.91
N PHE A 368 6.95 -26.86 15.38
CA PHE A 368 7.68 -25.87 16.17
C PHE A 368 6.92 -25.34 17.39
N GLY A 369 5.65 -25.70 17.58
CA GLY A 369 4.79 -25.19 18.65
C GLY A 369 5.13 -25.71 20.04
N ASP A 370 5.99 -26.73 20.15
CA ASP A 370 6.49 -27.33 21.38
C ASP A 370 7.94 -26.92 21.72
N ILE A 371 8.57 -26.07 20.89
CA ILE A 371 9.96 -25.65 21.09
C ILE A 371 10.01 -24.55 22.15
N ILE A 372 10.42 -24.93 23.37
CA ILE A 372 10.59 -24.03 24.52
C ILE A 372 12.04 -23.47 24.60
N VAL A 373 12.84 -23.67 23.55
CA VAL A 373 14.23 -23.16 23.53
C VAL A 373 14.22 -21.68 23.15
N PRO A 374 14.86 -20.80 23.93
CA PRO A 374 15.04 -19.39 23.58
C PRO A 374 15.99 -19.23 22.39
N PHE A 375 15.75 -18.22 21.55
CA PHE A 375 16.68 -17.85 20.49
C PHE A 375 18.02 -17.42 21.08
N ASP A 376 19.13 -17.74 20.42
CA ASP A 376 20.46 -17.27 20.82
C ASP A 376 20.50 -15.73 20.89
N GLY A 377 20.33 -15.18 22.09
CA GLY A 377 20.35 -13.75 22.39
C GLY A 377 19.02 -13.11 22.80
N ASP A 378 17.88 -13.80 22.74
CA ASP A 378 16.56 -13.29 23.15
C ASP A 378 15.94 -14.09 24.31
N THR A 379 15.10 -13.44 25.12
CA THR A 379 14.40 -14.07 26.26
C THR A 379 13.09 -14.78 25.88
N GLU A 380 12.65 -14.67 24.62
CA GLU A 380 11.41 -15.28 24.12
C GLU A 380 11.71 -16.66 23.50
N THR A 381 10.97 -17.69 23.90
CA THR A 381 11.05 -19.03 23.33
C THR A 381 10.37 -19.10 21.96
N PHE A 382 10.73 -20.07 21.12
CA PHE A 382 10.08 -20.22 19.81
C PHE A 382 8.57 -20.43 19.91
N GLN A 383 8.11 -21.18 20.93
CA GLN A 383 6.71 -21.34 21.27
C GLN A 383 6.03 -20.01 21.62
N GLU A 384 6.68 -19.19 22.45
CA GLU A 384 6.17 -17.84 22.80
C GLU A 384 6.15 -16.93 21.58
N TYR A 385 7.16 -16.99 20.71
CA TYR A 385 7.20 -16.25 19.45
C TYR A 385 6.07 -16.68 18.50
N LEU A 386 5.84 -17.98 18.32
CA LEU A 386 4.72 -18.47 17.51
C LEU A 386 3.37 -18.05 18.09
N LYS A 387 3.22 -18.11 19.42
CA LYS A 387 2.01 -17.69 20.11
C LYS A 387 1.81 -16.17 20.06
N SER A 388 2.87 -15.38 20.16
CA SER A 388 2.84 -13.91 20.24
C SER A 388 2.78 -13.23 18.86
N TYR A 389 3.40 -13.84 17.85
CA TYR A 389 3.54 -13.34 16.48
C TYR A 389 2.51 -13.94 15.52
N PHE A 390 2.33 -15.27 15.52
CA PHE A 390 1.39 -15.97 14.63
C PHE A 390 0.05 -16.35 15.29
N GLY A 391 -0.06 -16.30 16.62
CA GLY A 391 -1.26 -16.74 17.36
C GLY A 391 -1.45 -18.26 17.36
N PHE A 392 -0.37 -18.98 17.14
CA PHE A 392 -0.33 -20.44 17.05
C PHE A 392 -0.23 -21.04 18.45
N GLU A 393 -1.24 -21.83 18.83
CA GLU A 393 -1.31 -22.51 20.11
C GLU A 393 -1.20 -24.00 19.87
N HIS A 394 -0.14 -24.60 20.41
CA HIS A 394 0.12 -26.03 20.29
C HIS A 394 -1.06 -26.87 20.83
N ASP A 395 -1.74 -26.39 21.88
CA ASP A 395 -2.92 -27.05 22.46
C ASP A 395 -4.11 -27.14 21.49
N PHE A 396 -4.12 -26.35 20.41
CA PHE A 396 -5.18 -26.33 19.42
C PHE A 396 -4.98 -27.32 18.26
N LEU A 397 -3.84 -28.02 18.22
CA LEU A 397 -3.47 -28.95 17.14
C LEU A 397 -4.51 -30.07 16.93
N GLY A 398 -5.12 -30.57 18.02
CA GLY A 398 -6.19 -31.56 17.93
C GLY A 398 -7.47 -31.04 17.25
N VAL A 399 -7.80 -29.76 17.43
CA VAL A 399 -8.96 -29.12 16.79
C VAL A 399 -8.68 -28.86 15.31
N VAL A 400 -7.47 -28.46 14.97
CA VAL A 400 -7.00 -28.29 13.58
C VAL A 400 -7.13 -29.62 12.82
N ALA A 401 -6.62 -30.71 13.38
CA ALA A 401 -6.72 -32.05 12.77
C ALA A 401 -8.19 -32.50 12.57
N ALA A 402 -9.08 -32.16 13.50
CA ALA A 402 -10.51 -32.46 13.38
C ALA A 402 -11.19 -31.64 12.28
N ILE A 403 -10.87 -30.34 12.15
CA ILE A 403 -11.41 -29.47 11.11
C ILE A 403 -10.90 -29.91 9.73
N GLU A 404 -9.61 -30.24 9.59
CA GLU A 404 -9.05 -30.73 8.33
C GLU A 404 -9.70 -32.05 7.87
N ALA A 405 -10.05 -32.93 8.80
CA ALA A 405 -10.75 -34.16 8.49
C ALA A 405 -12.16 -33.95 7.90
N THR A 406 -12.77 -32.76 8.09
CA THR A 406 -14.11 -32.42 7.59
C THR A 406 -14.13 -31.66 6.26
N LEU A 407 -12.97 -31.25 5.73
CA LEU A 407 -12.88 -30.48 4.47
C LEU A 407 -12.89 -31.41 3.24
N ASP A 408 -13.47 -30.90 2.13
CA ASP A 408 -13.45 -31.59 0.83
C ASP A 408 -12.01 -32.00 0.45
N PRO A 409 -11.79 -33.22 -0.09
CA PRO A 409 -10.47 -33.62 -0.53
C PRO A 409 -9.92 -32.72 -1.64
N ILE A 410 -8.62 -32.44 -1.58
CA ILE A 410 -7.87 -31.62 -2.53
C ILE A 410 -6.69 -32.44 -3.06
N LEU A 411 -6.48 -32.41 -4.37
CA LEU A 411 -5.36 -33.05 -5.07
C LEU A 411 -4.51 -31.98 -5.79
N SER A 412 -3.18 -32.05 -5.62
CA SER A 412 -2.28 -31.08 -6.22
C SER A 412 -2.14 -31.26 -7.74
N LEU A 413 -1.66 -30.20 -8.40
CA LEU A 413 -1.38 -30.22 -9.84
C LEU A 413 -0.21 -31.16 -10.20
N HIS A 414 0.77 -31.31 -9.31
CA HIS A 414 1.96 -32.16 -9.51
C HIS A 414 1.59 -33.63 -9.65
N ALA A 415 0.64 -34.10 -8.83
CA ALA A 415 0.15 -35.47 -8.88
C ALA A 415 -0.55 -35.81 -10.21
N ILE A 416 -1.26 -34.84 -10.79
CA ILE A 416 -2.07 -35.04 -12.01
C ILE A 416 -1.27 -34.83 -13.29
N LEU A 417 -0.49 -33.75 -13.37
CA LEU A 417 0.28 -33.42 -14.58
C LEU A 417 1.61 -34.17 -14.66
N GLY A 418 2.07 -34.73 -13.54
CA GLY A 418 3.34 -35.45 -13.45
C GLY A 418 4.59 -34.61 -13.71
N THR A 419 4.48 -33.29 -13.60
CA THR A 419 5.61 -32.37 -13.79
C THR A 419 6.76 -32.71 -12.85
N SER A 420 7.91 -33.05 -13.42
CA SER A 420 9.16 -33.33 -12.70
C SER A 420 9.93 -32.03 -12.47
N ASP A 421 9.34 -31.08 -11.73
CA ASP A 421 10.08 -29.92 -11.26
C ASP A 421 11.02 -30.32 -10.13
N HIS A 422 12.21 -29.70 -10.09
CA HIS A 422 13.41 -30.10 -9.34
C HIS A 422 13.28 -30.09 -7.80
N GLN A 423 12.07 -29.97 -7.25
CA GLN A 423 11.82 -29.81 -5.81
C GLN A 423 10.73 -30.72 -5.25
N THR A 424 10.11 -31.60 -6.06
CA THR A 424 9.08 -32.54 -5.56
C THR A 424 9.72 -33.81 -5.00
N MET A 425 9.38 -34.17 -3.76
CA MET A 425 9.95 -35.36 -3.12
C MET A 425 9.17 -36.61 -3.54
N ARG A 426 9.83 -37.47 -4.31
CA ARG A 426 9.31 -38.78 -4.70
C ARG A 426 10.19 -39.87 -4.11
N ILE A 427 9.59 -40.95 -3.66
CA ILE A 427 10.31 -42.10 -3.11
C ILE A 427 9.90 -43.38 -3.83
N VAL A 428 10.83 -44.33 -3.92
CA VAL A 428 10.51 -45.70 -4.34
C VAL A 428 10.01 -46.46 -3.13
N SER A 429 8.88 -47.15 -3.30
CA SER A 429 8.27 -48.02 -2.31
C SER A 429 7.96 -49.37 -2.93
N THR A 430 7.84 -50.41 -2.10
CA THR A 430 7.43 -51.74 -2.52
C THR A 430 6.06 -52.08 -1.93
N ILE A 431 5.16 -52.61 -2.76
CA ILE A 431 3.87 -53.17 -2.34
C ILE A 431 3.70 -54.54 -2.98
N LYS A 432 3.54 -55.59 -2.16
CA LYS A 432 3.45 -56.99 -2.64
C LYS A 432 4.54 -57.35 -3.68
N HIS A 433 5.78 -56.93 -3.43
CA HIS A 433 6.94 -57.15 -4.33
C HIS A 433 6.88 -56.39 -5.68
N GLN A 434 5.99 -55.41 -5.83
CA GLN A 434 6.00 -54.47 -6.95
C GLN A 434 6.55 -53.12 -6.49
N GLU A 435 7.47 -52.56 -7.27
CA GLU A 435 7.94 -51.19 -7.07
C GLU A 435 6.89 -50.19 -7.55
N VAL A 436 6.67 -49.16 -6.73
CA VAL A 436 5.77 -48.04 -6.99
C VAL A 436 6.45 -46.73 -6.58
N ILE A 437 6.13 -45.65 -7.29
CA ILE A 437 6.61 -44.30 -7.00
C ILE A 437 5.56 -43.59 -6.16
N ILE A 438 5.96 -43.21 -4.94
CA ILE A 438 5.13 -42.41 -4.04
C ILE A 438 5.58 -40.96 -4.10
N LEU A 439 4.66 -40.05 -4.39
CA LEU A 439 4.84 -38.61 -4.22
C LEU A 439 4.46 -38.22 -2.79
N ILE A 440 5.38 -37.58 -2.06
CA ILE A 440 5.07 -36.98 -0.75
C ILE A 440 4.69 -35.52 -0.99
N ASP A 441 3.45 -35.15 -0.68
CA ASP A 441 2.87 -33.88 -1.15
C ASP A 441 1.99 -33.20 -0.10
N SER A 442 2.49 -32.10 0.46
CA SER A 442 1.71 -31.23 1.35
C SER A 442 0.63 -30.44 0.62
N GLY A 443 0.64 -30.39 -0.72
CA GLY A 443 -0.40 -29.78 -1.55
C GLY A 443 -1.63 -30.68 -1.77
N SER A 444 -1.61 -31.92 -1.28
CA SER A 444 -2.73 -32.86 -1.36
C SER A 444 -3.27 -33.15 0.04
N SER A 445 -4.56 -32.93 0.28
CA SER A 445 -5.11 -33.08 1.65
C SER A 445 -5.28 -34.54 2.07
N HIS A 446 -5.51 -35.42 1.10
CA HIS A 446 -5.74 -36.85 1.31
C HIS A 446 -4.69 -37.69 0.60
N ASN A 447 -4.70 -38.99 0.89
CA ASN A 447 -3.86 -39.95 0.21
C ASN A 447 -4.60 -40.51 -1.01
N PHE A 448 -3.90 -40.60 -2.14
CA PHE A 448 -4.46 -41.06 -3.41
C PHE A 448 -3.62 -42.16 -4.02
N ILE A 449 -4.25 -43.07 -4.76
CA ILE A 449 -3.57 -44.12 -5.53
C ILE A 449 -4.11 -44.13 -6.95
N ASP A 450 -3.23 -44.34 -7.91
CA ASP A 450 -3.64 -44.46 -9.31
C ASP A 450 -4.52 -45.69 -9.51
N LYS A 451 -5.56 -45.53 -10.34
CA LYS A 451 -6.53 -46.59 -10.58
C LYS A 451 -5.92 -47.82 -11.26
N GLU A 452 -4.97 -47.64 -12.18
CA GLU A 452 -4.29 -48.75 -12.84
C GLU A 452 -3.26 -49.40 -11.91
N THR A 453 -2.56 -48.60 -11.10
CA THR A 453 -1.64 -49.15 -10.08
C THR A 453 -2.38 -49.98 -9.03
N ALA A 454 -3.53 -49.53 -8.53
CA ALA A 454 -4.36 -50.31 -7.59
C ALA A 454 -4.79 -51.67 -8.18
N LYS A 455 -5.16 -51.71 -9.47
CA LYS A 455 -5.47 -52.96 -10.19
C LYS A 455 -4.25 -53.85 -10.32
N LYS A 456 -3.09 -53.28 -10.69
CA LYS A 456 -1.83 -54.00 -10.89
C LYS A 456 -1.33 -54.66 -9.60
N ILE A 457 -1.46 -53.98 -8.47
CA ILE A 457 -1.15 -54.51 -7.13
C ILE A 457 -2.18 -55.59 -6.71
N GLY A 458 -3.38 -55.58 -7.30
CA GLY A 458 -4.46 -56.49 -6.95
C GLY A 458 -4.91 -56.32 -5.49
N TRP A 459 -4.94 -55.07 -4.99
CA TRP A 459 -5.51 -54.78 -3.67
C TRP A 459 -7.02 -54.61 -3.75
N LYS A 460 -7.74 -54.99 -2.69
CA LYS A 460 -9.21 -54.93 -2.71
C LYS A 460 -9.69 -53.47 -2.72
N THR A 461 -10.43 -53.12 -3.77
CA THR A 461 -11.09 -51.81 -3.90
C THR A 461 -12.54 -51.91 -3.41
N HIS A 462 -13.02 -50.90 -2.72
CA HIS A 462 -14.41 -50.77 -2.28
C HIS A 462 -15.04 -49.57 -2.97
N GLN A 463 -16.25 -49.75 -3.49
CA GLN A 463 -16.99 -48.66 -4.10
C GLN A 463 -17.57 -47.75 -3.01
N ILE A 464 -17.46 -46.44 -3.20
CA ILE A 464 -18.01 -45.42 -2.28
C ILE A 464 -19.00 -44.52 -3.02
N THR A 465 -19.86 -43.84 -2.27
CA THR A 465 -20.61 -42.69 -2.80
C THR A 465 -19.59 -41.66 -3.25
N GLY A 466 -19.47 -41.47 -4.57
CA GLY A 466 -18.35 -40.73 -5.17
C GLY A 466 -18.05 -39.42 -4.44
N VAL A 467 -16.79 -39.20 -4.12
CA VAL A 467 -16.31 -38.03 -3.39
C VAL A 467 -15.72 -37.05 -4.40
N GLY A 468 -16.21 -35.81 -4.39
CA GLY A 468 -15.67 -34.73 -5.19
C GLY A 468 -14.30 -34.30 -4.65
N VAL A 469 -13.29 -34.35 -5.51
CA VAL A 469 -11.91 -33.99 -5.20
C VAL A 469 -11.54 -32.77 -6.03
N LYS A 470 -11.29 -31.65 -5.36
CA LYS A 470 -10.89 -30.40 -6.02
C LYS A 470 -9.44 -30.48 -6.44
N VAL A 471 -9.18 -30.12 -7.69
CA VAL A 471 -7.85 -30.02 -8.25
C VAL A 471 -7.37 -28.58 -8.19
N ALA A 472 -6.07 -28.37 -8.00
CA ALA A 472 -5.45 -27.05 -7.95
C ALA A 472 -5.71 -26.14 -9.18
N ASN A 473 -6.14 -26.68 -10.33
CA ASN A 473 -6.55 -25.92 -11.52
C ASN A 473 -8.05 -25.52 -11.52
N GLY A 474 -8.78 -25.80 -10.44
CA GLY A 474 -10.21 -25.50 -10.29
C GLY A 474 -11.17 -26.55 -10.86
N HIS A 475 -10.67 -27.63 -11.49
CA HIS A 475 -11.50 -28.76 -11.90
C HIS A 475 -11.81 -29.69 -10.71
N GLU A 476 -12.91 -30.43 -10.80
CA GLU A 476 -13.25 -31.47 -9.83
C GLU A 476 -13.15 -32.85 -10.47
N LEU A 477 -12.47 -33.76 -9.77
CA LEU A 477 -12.42 -35.19 -10.09
C LEU A 477 -13.29 -35.96 -9.09
N TRP A 478 -13.76 -37.14 -9.48
CA TRP A 478 -14.65 -37.93 -8.63
C TRP A 478 -13.97 -39.24 -8.25
N ALA A 479 -13.62 -39.38 -6.96
CA ALA A 479 -13.13 -40.63 -6.40
C ALA A 479 -14.33 -41.54 -6.09
N LYS A 480 -14.50 -42.60 -6.88
CA LYS A 480 -15.63 -43.56 -6.74
C LYS A 480 -15.25 -44.84 -6.01
N ASP A 481 -13.95 -45.06 -5.82
CA ASP A 481 -13.39 -46.27 -5.27
C ASP A 481 -12.36 -45.90 -4.18
N ILE A 482 -12.21 -46.74 -3.16
CA ILE A 482 -11.24 -46.58 -2.06
C ILE A 482 -10.54 -47.91 -1.74
N CYS A 483 -9.25 -47.85 -1.39
CA CYS A 483 -8.48 -48.96 -0.87
C CYS A 483 -8.16 -48.70 0.60
N TYR A 484 -8.60 -49.59 1.48
CA TYR A 484 -8.29 -49.53 2.91
C TYR A 484 -7.01 -50.28 3.22
N GLU A 485 -6.25 -49.73 4.18
CA GLU A 485 -5.09 -50.39 4.83
C GLU A 485 -4.09 -51.02 3.84
N VAL A 486 -3.70 -50.27 2.80
CA VAL A 486 -2.68 -50.72 1.84
C VAL A 486 -1.31 -50.67 2.52
N PRO A 487 -0.63 -51.82 2.69
CA PRO A 487 0.71 -51.85 3.26
C PRO A 487 1.72 -51.41 2.21
N TRP A 488 2.64 -50.55 2.60
CA TRP A 488 3.74 -50.11 1.74
C TRP A 488 5.03 -50.03 2.55
N GLU A 489 6.14 -50.36 1.89
CA GLU A 489 7.48 -50.36 2.48
C GLU A 489 8.43 -49.48 1.67
N ALA A 490 9.04 -48.48 2.31
CA ALA A 490 10.07 -47.66 1.70
C ALA A 490 11.21 -47.41 2.69
N GLN A 491 12.45 -47.71 2.28
CA GLN A 491 13.67 -47.37 3.04
C GLN A 491 13.63 -47.84 4.51
N GLY A 492 13.09 -49.04 4.75
CA GLY A 492 12.96 -49.64 6.08
C GLY A 492 11.76 -49.13 6.90
N LEU A 493 10.93 -48.23 6.37
CA LEU A 493 9.66 -47.82 6.94
C LEU A 493 8.53 -48.67 6.37
N ILE A 494 7.77 -49.33 7.24
CA ILE A 494 6.56 -50.07 6.89
C ILE A 494 5.35 -49.33 7.47
N GLN A 495 4.36 -49.03 6.62
CA GLN A 495 3.13 -48.33 7.00
C GLN A 495 1.92 -48.94 6.30
N CYS A 496 0.74 -48.78 6.92
CA CYS A 496 -0.54 -49.12 6.32
C CYS A 496 -1.37 -47.86 6.14
N THR A 497 -1.85 -47.60 4.93
CA THR A 497 -2.54 -46.32 4.62
C THR A 497 -3.76 -46.55 3.75
N THR A 498 -4.81 -45.77 3.98
CA THR A 498 -6.04 -45.77 3.17
C THR A 498 -5.91 -44.76 2.04
N PHE A 499 -6.26 -45.16 0.82
CA PHE A 499 -6.12 -44.36 -0.40
C PHE A 499 -7.43 -44.26 -1.17
N MET A 500 -7.76 -43.05 -1.64
CA MET A 500 -8.81 -42.84 -2.63
C MET A 500 -8.28 -43.04 -4.06
N LEU A 501 -9.08 -43.63 -4.94
CA LEU A 501 -8.65 -43.91 -6.31
C LEU A 501 -8.98 -42.75 -7.25
N LEU A 502 -7.95 -42.22 -7.90
CA LEU A 502 -8.04 -41.19 -8.93
C LEU A 502 -7.01 -41.46 -10.04
N PRO A 503 -7.24 -40.98 -11.28
CA PRO A 503 -6.21 -41.06 -12.32
C PRO A 503 -5.05 -40.13 -11.96
N LEU A 504 -3.83 -40.69 -11.85
CA LEU A 504 -2.58 -39.95 -11.61
C LEU A 504 -1.64 -40.16 -12.80
N SER A 505 -0.90 -39.12 -13.21
CA SER A 505 0.04 -39.24 -14.36
C SER A 505 1.52 -39.15 -13.97
N GLY A 506 1.83 -38.75 -12.73
CA GLY A 506 3.20 -38.45 -12.28
C GLY A 506 3.83 -39.41 -11.28
N CYS A 507 3.00 -40.22 -10.65
CA CYS A 507 3.33 -41.11 -9.55
C CYS A 507 2.23 -42.17 -9.43
N ASP A 508 2.56 -43.29 -8.80
CA ASP A 508 1.61 -44.36 -8.54
C ASP A 508 0.72 -44.03 -7.34
N MET A 509 1.26 -43.30 -6.37
CA MET A 509 0.60 -42.98 -5.11
C MET A 509 0.97 -41.56 -4.64
N VAL A 510 0.06 -40.93 -3.91
CA VAL A 510 0.27 -39.66 -3.21
C VAL A 510 0.04 -39.88 -1.73
N LEU A 511 1.06 -39.55 -0.93
CA LEU A 511 0.91 -39.38 0.52
C LEU A 511 0.71 -37.89 0.80
N GLY A 512 -0.53 -37.56 1.16
CA GLY A 512 -0.95 -36.20 1.46
C GLY A 512 -0.89 -35.86 2.95
N VAL A 513 -1.51 -34.74 3.31
CA VAL A 513 -1.59 -34.24 4.70
C VAL A 513 -2.12 -35.29 5.67
N LYS A 514 -3.11 -36.10 5.27
CA LYS A 514 -3.63 -37.21 6.09
C LYS A 514 -2.58 -38.20 6.58
N TRP A 515 -1.53 -38.43 5.80
CA TRP A 515 -0.39 -39.23 6.26
C TRP A 515 0.63 -38.37 6.99
N LEU A 516 0.97 -37.19 6.48
CA LEU A 516 2.00 -36.32 7.08
C LEU A 516 1.70 -35.98 8.55
N VAL A 517 0.43 -35.74 8.90
CA VAL A 517 -0.01 -35.44 10.28
C VAL A 517 0.28 -36.58 11.26
N THR A 518 0.40 -37.83 10.81
CA THR A 518 0.65 -38.97 11.71
C THR A 518 2.09 -39.09 12.17
N LEU A 519 3.01 -38.32 11.59
CA LEU A 519 4.46 -38.44 11.81
C LEU A 519 5.00 -37.55 12.93
N GLY A 520 4.19 -36.62 13.45
CA GLY A 520 4.66 -35.60 14.39
C GLY A 520 5.66 -34.63 13.74
N PRO A 521 6.66 -34.13 14.49
CA PRO A 521 7.67 -33.21 13.95
C PRO A 521 8.47 -33.85 12.79
N ILE A 522 8.58 -33.11 11.69
CA ILE A 522 9.29 -33.51 10.48
C ILE A 522 10.39 -32.47 10.19
N LEU A 523 11.63 -32.93 10.02
CA LEU A 523 12.72 -32.13 9.46
C LEU A 523 12.83 -32.45 7.95
N TRP A 524 12.50 -31.48 7.12
CA TRP A 524 12.49 -31.63 5.66
C TRP A 524 13.55 -30.74 5.00
N ASP A 525 14.58 -31.35 4.40
CA ASP A 525 15.62 -30.67 3.62
C ASP A 525 15.31 -30.82 2.13
N PHE A 526 14.67 -29.80 1.55
CA PHE A 526 14.31 -29.77 0.12
C PHE A 526 15.54 -29.73 -0.80
N SER A 527 16.68 -29.23 -0.32
CA SER A 527 17.90 -29.17 -1.13
C SER A 527 18.55 -30.54 -1.31
N LYS A 528 18.43 -31.40 -0.28
CA LYS A 528 18.93 -32.79 -0.29
C LYS A 528 17.86 -33.82 -0.59
N LEU A 529 16.60 -33.39 -0.71
CA LEU A 529 15.41 -34.24 -0.80
C LEU A 529 15.37 -35.28 0.33
N THR A 530 15.65 -34.88 1.56
CA THR A 530 15.59 -35.78 2.73
C THR A 530 14.51 -35.33 3.70
N MET A 531 13.80 -36.29 4.26
CA MET A 531 12.74 -36.06 5.26
C MET A 531 12.99 -36.97 6.46
N GLN A 532 13.20 -36.37 7.63
CA GLN A 532 13.45 -37.06 8.89
C GLN A 532 12.30 -36.84 9.87
N PHE A 533 11.87 -37.89 10.56
CA PHE A 533 10.77 -37.85 11.53
C PHE A 533 10.87 -39.01 12.52
N HIS A 534 10.06 -38.99 13.59
CA HIS A 534 10.09 -40.04 14.62
C HIS A 534 8.74 -40.75 14.72
N ILE A 535 8.76 -42.09 14.67
CA ILE A 535 7.58 -42.92 14.95
C ILE A 535 7.92 -43.81 16.14
N ALA A 536 7.10 -43.78 17.18
CA ALA A 536 7.32 -44.56 18.41
C ALA A 536 8.76 -44.42 18.98
N GLN A 537 9.29 -43.19 18.97
CA GLN A 537 10.66 -42.83 19.38
C GLN A 537 11.80 -43.34 18.48
N ILE A 538 11.50 -43.98 17.35
CA ILE A 538 12.49 -44.41 16.37
C ILE A 538 12.60 -43.35 15.28
N GLN A 539 13.81 -42.88 15.00
CA GLN A 539 14.08 -41.94 13.92
C GLN A 539 14.07 -42.67 12.57
N HIS A 540 13.28 -42.15 11.63
CA HIS A 540 13.27 -42.59 10.23
C HIS A 540 13.78 -41.46 9.34
N CYS A 541 14.42 -41.81 8.23
CA CYS A 541 14.90 -40.87 7.22
C CYS A 541 14.52 -41.40 5.84
N LEU A 542 13.66 -40.68 5.13
CA LEU A 542 13.32 -40.94 3.74
C LEU A 542 14.19 -40.05 2.84
N LYS A 543 14.76 -40.64 1.79
CA LYS A 543 15.52 -39.95 0.76
C LYS A 543 14.77 -39.98 -0.56
N GLY A 544 14.58 -38.82 -1.18
CA GLY A 544 13.94 -38.66 -2.47
C GLY A 544 14.80 -39.16 -3.64
N LEU A 545 14.12 -39.41 -4.75
CA LEU A 545 14.68 -39.74 -6.07
C LEU A 545 15.47 -38.59 -6.68
#